data_AF-A0A356TNY0-F1
#
_entry.id   AF-A0A356TNY0-F1
#
_cell.length_a   1.000
_cell.length_b   1.000
_cell.length_c   1.000
_cell.angle_alpha   90.00
_cell.angle_beta   90.00
_cell.angle_gamma   90.00
#
_symmetry.space_group_name_H-M   'P 1'
#
loop_
_entity.id
_entity.type
_entity.pdbx_description
1 polymer ?
#
loop_
_entity_poly.entity_id
_entity_poly.type
_entity_poly.pdbx_seq_one_letter_code
_entity_poly.pdbx_strand_id
1 'polypeptide(L)'
;MRAEGVTEHQASGDRLRALIEEASQTIDRLTGWWFEPRWRRLRVDGRGTPSIEPPAPPIRLDRILIYGTELSRREEALYVRGAPVGPSFDAPLIRRTRGHFPRDPGSVELEGVFGYTEEDGTELGRTPLEIRRACILLVIRLLPRLGDIDAVDDARNRWRVIEERTRDQAIKFAPLARPGQLTGDTAIDDLLAGYMRPARLGAA
;
A
#
# COMPACT_ATOMS: atom_id res chain seq x y z
N MET A 1 -6.42 16.54 5.62
CA MET A 1 -5.58 17.69 5.17
C MET A 1 -6.14 19.04 5.60
N ARG A 2 -7.32 19.50 5.14
CA ARG A 2 -7.89 20.78 5.64
C ARG A 2 -8.19 20.73 7.14
N ALA A 3 -8.76 19.63 7.62
CA ALA A 3 -8.94 19.36 9.05
C ALA A 3 -7.61 19.26 9.84
N GLU A 4 -6.48 19.05 9.15
CA GLU A 4 -5.14 19.01 9.76
C GLU A 4 -4.48 20.41 9.77
N GLY A 5 -5.25 21.47 9.48
CA GLY A 5 -4.78 22.86 9.52
C GLY A 5 -4.12 23.37 8.25
N VAL A 6 -4.10 22.60 7.15
CA VAL A 6 -3.51 23.09 5.88
C VAL A 6 -4.41 24.13 5.23
N THR A 7 -3.94 25.37 5.13
CA THR A 7 -4.70 26.51 4.57
C THR A 7 -4.57 26.60 3.04
N GLU A 8 -5.49 27.32 2.38
CA GLU A 8 -5.41 27.54 0.92
C GLU A 8 -4.15 28.31 0.51
N HIS A 9 -3.68 29.21 1.38
CA HIS A 9 -2.44 29.94 1.19
C HIS A 9 -1.21 29.01 1.19
N GLN A 10 -1.21 27.97 2.03
CA GLN A 10 -0.13 26.98 2.08
C GLN A 10 -0.14 26.07 0.84
N ALA A 11 -1.32 25.62 0.42
CA ALA A 11 -1.49 24.87 -0.82
C ALA A 11 -2.92 24.97 -1.39
N SER A 12 -2.99 25.17 -2.71
CA SER A 12 -4.23 25.09 -3.47
C SER A 12 -4.81 23.67 -3.42
N GLY A 13 -6.11 23.55 -3.68
CA GLY A 13 -6.79 22.24 -3.72
C GLY A 13 -6.14 21.27 -4.72
N ASP A 14 -5.78 21.75 -5.92
CA ASP A 14 -5.16 20.92 -6.95
C ASP A 14 -3.74 20.48 -6.55
N ARG A 15 -2.96 21.37 -5.92
CA ARG A 15 -1.63 21.01 -5.41
C ARG A 15 -1.74 19.96 -4.31
N LEU A 16 -2.70 20.10 -3.40
CA LEU A 16 -2.93 19.09 -2.36
C LEU A 16 -3.36 17.76 -2.95
N ARG A 17 -4.22 17.75 -3.98
CA ARG A 17 -4.62 16.52 -4.66
C ARG A 17 -3.41 15.82 -5.30
N ALA A 18 -2.55 16.56 -5.99
CA ALA A 18 -1.33 16.02 -6.59
C ALA A 18 -0.37 15.43 -5.54
N LEU A 19 -0.17 16.11 -4.41
CA LEU A 19 0.68 15.60 -3.33
C LEU A 19 0.10 14.35 -2.67
N ILE A 20 -1.22 14.29 -2.47
CA ILE A 20 -1.89 13.09 -1.95
C ILE A 20 -1.73 11.92 -2.91
N GLU A 21 -1.89 12.17 -4.21
CA GLU A 21 -1.69 11.14 -5.24
C GLU A 21 -0.24 10.62 -5.24
N GLU A 22 0.76 11.51 -5.19
CA GLU A 22 2.17 11.14 -5.12
C GLU A 22 2.51 10.34 -3.86
N ALA A 23 2.02 10.78 -2.70
CA ALA A 23 2.20 10.08 -1.43
C ALA A 23 1.55 8.69 -1.45
N SER A 24 0.33 8.58 -2.00
CA SER A 24 -0.40 7.32 -2.13
C SER A 24 0.34 6.34 -3.04
N GLN A 25 0.81 6.80 -4.21
CA GLN A 25 1.60 5.96 -5.12
C GLN A 25 2.94 5.52 -4.51
N THR A 26 3.55 6.38 -3.70
CA THR A 26 4.78 6.05 -2.97
C THR A 26 4.54 4.95 -1.94
N ILE A 27 3.46 5.06 -1.15
CA ILE A 27 3.07 4.03 -0.18
C ILE A 27 2.75 2.71 -0.88
N ASP A 28 1.97 2.75 -1.97
CA ASP A 28 1.64 1.56 -2.77
C ASP A 28 2.92 0.84 -3.24
N ARG A 29 3.91 1.60 -3.72
CA ARG A 29 5.19 1.05 -4.21
C ARG A 29 6.05 0.47 -3.10
N LEU A 30 6.11 1.14 -1.94
CA LEU A 30 6.91 0.69 -0.81
C LEU A 30 6.32 -0.58 -0.17
N THR A 31 5.01 -0.60 0.02
CA THR A 31 4.31 -1.72 0.69
C THR A 31 4.01 -2.88 -0.26
N GLY A 32 3.89 -2.63 -1.56
CA GLY A 32 3.50 -3.63 -2.55
C GLY A 32 1.99 -3.89 -2.62
N TRP A 33 1.17 -3.04 -1.98
CA TRP A 33 -0.29 -3.09 -2.01
C TRP A 33 -0.91 -1.90 -2.74
N TRP A 34 -2.21 -1.97 -3.02
CA TRP A 34 -2.99 -0.82 -3.48
C TRP A 34 -4.00 -0.47 -2.40
N PHE A 35 -3.83 0.65 -1.71
CA PHE A 35 -4.75 0.98 -0.61
C PHE A 35 -6.03 1.67 -1.06
N GLU A 36 -6.01 2.29 -2.24
CA GLU A 36 -7.20 2.81 -2.89
C GLU A 36 -7.80 1.75 -3.83
N PRO A 37 -9.06 1.32 -3.59
CA PRO A 37 -9.77 0.38 -4.46
C PRO A 37 -9.76 0.83 -5.91
N ARG A 38 -9.37 -0.07 -6.80
CA ARG A 38 -9.23 0.24 -8.22
C ARG A 38 -9.69 -0.92 -9.09
N TRP A 39 -10.47 -0.58 -10.11
CA TRP A 39 -10.83 -1.55 -11.14
C TRP A 39 -9.61 -1.86 -12.01
N ARG A 40 -9.33 -3.15 -12.22
CA ARG A 40 -8.21 -3.63 -13.03
C ARG A 40 -8.57 -4.89 -13.80
N ARG A 41 -7.94 -5.02 -14.98
CA ARG A 41 -7.71 -6.28 -15.67
C ARG A 41 -6.28 -6.71 -15.38
N LEU A 42 -6.11 -7.89 -14.77
CA LEU A 42 -4.82 -8.42 -14.34
C LEU A 42 -4.55 -9.73 -15.06
N ARG A 43 -3.31 -9.91 -15.53
CA ARG A 43 -2.81 -11.22 -15.95
C ARG A 43 -1.93 -11.79 -14.85
N VAL A 44 -2.20 -13.02 -14.45
CA VAL A 44 -1.46 -13.71 -13.40
C VAL A 44 -1.05 -15.10 -13.85
N ASP A 45 0.09 -15.53 -13.36
CA ASP A 45 0.69 -16.81 -13.74
C ASP A 45 -0.03 -17.96 -13.05
N GLY A 46 -0.42 -18.95 -13.85
CA GLY A 46 -0.82 -20.23 -13.31
C GLY A 46 0.41 -21.06 -12.94
N ARG A 47 0.35 -21.76 -11.80
CA ARG A 47 1.48 -22.55 -11.27
C ARG A 47 1.25 -24.07 -11.29
N GLY A 48 0.18 -24.56 -11.93
CA GLY A 48 -0.24 -25.96 -11.79
C GLY A 48 -0.87 -26.28 -10.42
N THR A 49 -1.05 -25.28 -9.57
CA THR A 49 -1.66 -25.39 -8.23
C THR A 49 -3.14 -25.06 -8.28
N PRO A 50 -3.95 -25.53 -7.31
CA PRO A 50 -5.35 -25.14 -7.22
C PRO A 50 -5.54 -23.66 -6.87
N SER A 51 -4.48 -22.96 -6.48
CA SER A 51 -4.51 -21.55 -6.09
C SER A 51 -3.53 -20.68 -6.87
N ILE A 52 -3.89 -19.40 -6.96
CA ILE A 52 -3.07 -18.29 -7.47
C ILE A 52 -3.15 -17.12 -6.48
N GLU A 53 -2.12 -16.29 -6.49
CA GLU A 53 -2.00 -15.12 -5.62
C GLU A 53 -2.00 -13.84 -6.48
N PRO A 54 -3.12 -13.10 -6.53
CA PRO A 54 -3.16 -11.85 -7.27
C PRO A 54 -2.23 -10.79 -6.68
N PRO A 55 -1.88 -9.74 -7.45
CA PRO A 55 -0.99 -8.69 -6.97
C PRO A 55 -1.59 -7.82 -5.86
N ALA A 56 -2.92 -7.77 -5.73
CA ALA A 56 -3.61 -7.10 -4.63
C ALA A 56 -4.86 -7.91 -4.23
N PRO A 57 -5.40 -7.72 -3.02
CA PRO A 57 -6.60 -8.42 -2.59
C PRO A 57 -7.79 -8.09 -3.50
N PRO A 58 -8.52 -9.10 -4.02
CA PRO A 58 -9.78 -8.86 -4.69
C PRO A 58 -10.80 -8.36 -3.69
N ILE A 59 -11.42 -7.21 -3.97
CA ILE A 59 -12.61 -6.74 -3.24
C ILE A 59 -13.86 -7.34 -3.90
N ARG A 60 -13.88 -7.30 -5.24
CA ARG A 60 -14.96 -7.84 -6.06
C ARG A 60 -14.38 -8.42 -7.34
N LEU A 61 -14.70 -9.67 -7.66
CA LEU A 61 -14.31 -10.30 -8.92
C LEU A 61 -15.45 -10.27 -9.92
N ASP A 62 -15.25 -9.53 -11.01
CA ASP A 62 -16.19 -9.40 -12.11
C ASP A 62 -16.05 -10.57 -13.09
N ARG A 63 -14.82 -10.96 -13.43
CA ARG A 63 -14.53 -12.10 -14.33
C ARG A 63 -13.23 -12.79 -13.98
N ILE A 64 -13.17 -14.08 -14.29
CA ILE A 64 -11.95 -14.89 -14.25
C ILE A 64 -11.91 -15.78 -15.49
N LEU A 65 -10.84 -15.65 -16.27
CA LEU A 65 -10.65 -16.37 -17.53
C LEU A 65 -9.43 -17.26 -17.44
N ILE A 66 -9.54 -18.49 -17.94
CA ILE A 66 -8.40 -19.39 -18.19
C ILE A 66 -8.36 -19.66 -19.69
N TYR A 67 -7.30 -19.25 -20.36
CA TYR A 67 -7.18 -19.35 -21.82
C TYR A 67 -8.42 -18.79 -22.57
N GLY A 68 -8.94 -17.66 -22.08
CA GLY A 68 -10.13 -17.01 -22.65
C GLY A 68 -11.48 -17.66 -22.28
N THR A 69 -11.48 -18.78 -21.57
CA THR A 69 -12.71 -19.44 -21.09
C THR A 69 -13.07 -18.94 -19.69
N GLU A 70 -14.30 -18.44 -19.51
CA GLU A 70 -14.77 -17.93 -18.23
C GLU A 70 -15.01 -19.06 -17.22
N LEU A 71 -14.46 -18.90 -16.01
CA LEU A 71 -14.74 -19.78 -14.89
C LEU A 71 -15.96 -19.30 -14.10
N SER A 72 -16.72 -20.25 -13.56
CA SER A 72 -17.78 -19.96 -12.59
C SER A 72 -17.20 -19.30 -11.34
N ARG A 73 -17.83 -18.20 -10.91
CA ARG A 73 -17.50 -17.45 -9.69
C ARG A 73 -18.33 -17.85 -8.47
N ARG A 74 -19.16 -18.91 -8.60
CA ARG A 74 -19.96 -19.41 -7.47
C ARG A 74 -19.05 -20.02 -6.41
N GLU A 75 -19.46 -19.93 -5.15
CA GLU A 75 -18.66 -20.35 -4.00
C GLU A 75 -18.28 -21.84 -4.04
N GLU A 76 -19.11 -22.69 -4.65
CA GLU A 76 -18.80 -24.12 -4.79
C GLU A 76 -17.67 -24.38 -5.80
N ALA A 77 -17.40 -23.43 -6.69
CA ALA A 77 -16.37 -23.52 -7.72
C ALA A 77 -15.09 -22.78 -7.33
N LEU A 78 -15.21 -21.68 -6.58
CA LEU A 78 -14.12 -20.76 -6.30
C LEU A 78 -14.17 -20.25 -4.85
N TYR A 79 -13.04 -20.36 -4.16
CA TYR A 79 -12.79 -19.71 -2.88
C TYR A 79 -11.89 -18.49 -3.09
N VAL A 80 -12.28 -17.35 -2.54
CA VAL A 80 -11.52 -16.08 -2.65
C VAL A 80 -11.18 -15.59 -1.25
N ARG A 81 -9.89 -15.40 -0.98
CA ARG A 81 -9.37 -14.62 0.15
C ARG A 81 -8.99 -13.24 -0.40
N GLY A 82 -9.76 -12.23 -0.02
CA GLY A 82 -9.67 -10.89 -0.58
C GLY A 82 -9.75 -9.80 0.47
N ALA A 83 -10.29 -8.65 0.07
CA ALA A 83 -10.58 -7.53 0.94
C ALA A 83 -12.11 -7.24 0.99
N PRO A 84 -12.64 -6.59 2.04
CA PRO A 84 -11.94 -6.07 3.22
C PRO A 84 -11.17 -7.15 3.99
N VAL A 85 -9.94 -6.83 4.39
CA VAL A 85 -9.02 -7.78 4.99
C VAL A 85 -9.40 -8.01 6.45
N GLY A 86 -9.38 -9.27 6.88
CA GLY A 86 -9.58 -9.64 8.28
C GLY A 86 -8.26 -9.67 9.07
N PRO A 87 -8.32 -9.84 10.41
CA PRO A 87 -7.15 -9.84 11.30
C PRO A 87 -6.06 -10.87 10.98
N SER A 88 -6.40 -11.92 10.24
CA SER A 88 -5.49 -13.01 9.85
C SER A 88 -5.10 -12.97 8.37
N PHE A 89 -5.25 -11.83 7.71
CA PHE A 89 -4.87 -11.68 6.31
C PHE A 89 -3.36 -11.74 6.13
N ASP A 90 -2.89 -12.74 5.40
CA ASP A 90 -1.48 -13.00 5.08
C ASP A 90 -1.17 -12.63 3.63
N ALA A 91 -2.00 -13.08 2.69
CA ALA A 91 -1.86 -12.87 1.26
C ALA A 91 -3.22 -13.06 0.57
N PRO A 92 -3.44 -12.39 -0.58
CA PRO A 92 -4.66 -12.60 -1.34
C PRO A 92 -4.59 -13.95 -2.06
N LEU A 93 -5.72 -14.65 -2.14
CA LEU A 93 -5.77 -15.99 -2.69
C LEU A 93 -7.02 -16.17 -3.54
N ILE A 94 -6.87 -16.70 -4.73
CA ILE A 94 -7.98 -17.26 -5.49
C ILE A 94 -7.70 -18.75 -5.65
N ARG A 95 -8.58 -19.58 -5.10
CA ARG A 95 -8.43 -21.04 -5.11
C ARG A 95 -9.63 -21.67 -5.79
N ARG A 96 -9.37 -22.55 -6.76
CA ARG A 96 -10.37 -23.44 -7.33
C ARG A 96 -10.71 -24.51 -6.31
N THR A 97 -12.01 -24.71 -6.08
CA THR A 97 -12.49 -25.82 -5.24
C THR A 97 -12.28 -27.17 -5.94
N ARG A 98 -12.28 -27.16 -7.29
CA ARG A 98 -12.01 -28.34 -8.14
C ARG A 98 -11.05 -28.00 -9.28
N GLY A 99 -10.03 -28.86 -9.44
CA GLY A 99 -9.01 -28.76 -10.49
C GLY A 99 -7.90 -27.76 -10.15
N HIS A 100 -7.04 -27.51 -11.14
CA HIS A 100 -5.82 -26.72 -11.00
C HIS A 100 -5.81 -25.56 -11.98
N PHE A 101 -5.13 -24.48 -11.65
CA PHE A 101 -4.75 -23.49 -12.66
C PHE A 101 -3.68 -24.10 -13.58
N PRO A 102 -3.62 -23.72 -14.87
CA PRO A 102 -2.56 -24.18 -15.76
C PRO A 102 -1.17 -23.84 -15.22
N ARG A 103 -0.12 -24.49 -15.71
CA ARG A 103 1.27 -24.14 -15.35
C ARG A 103 1.88 -23.32 -16.48
N ASP A 104 1.47 -22.08 -16.60
CA ASP A 104 1.82 -21.21 -17.71
C ASP A 104 1.72 -19.72 -17.32
N PRO A 105 2.74 -18.90 -17.62
CA PRO A 105 2.71 -17.46 -17.32
C PRO A 105 1.55 -16.73 -17.99
N GLY A 106 0.92 -15.81 -17.28
CA GLY A 106 -0.20 -15.02 -17.78
C GLY A 106 -1.44 -15.80 -18.26
N SER A 107 -1.54 -17.10 -17.93
CA SER A 107 -2.64 -17.98 -18.38
C SER A 107 -4.00 -17.66 -17.74
N VAL A 108 -4.00 -16.88 -16.66
CA VAL A 108 -5.22 -16.47 -15.96
C VAL A 108 -5.41 -14.96 -16.08
N GLU A 109 -6.59 -14.56 -16.52
CA GLU A 109 -7.01 -13.16 -16.54
C GLU A 109 -8.07 -12.91 -15.47
N LEU A 110 -7.90 -11.85 -14.68
CA LEU A 110 -8.82 -11.45 -13.63
C LEU A 110 -9.34 -10.05 -13.95
N GLU A 111 -10.64 -9.84 -13.83
CA GLU A 111 -11.27 -8.52 -13.90
C GLU A 111 -12.05 -8.27 -12.61
N GLY A 112 -11.95 -7.06 -12.08
CA GLY A 112 -12.63 -6.72 -10.84
C GLY A 112 -12.05 -5.50 -10.15
N VAL A 113 -12.52 -5.26 -8.94
CA VAL A 113 -12.02 -4.23 -8.03
C VAL A 113 -11.03 -4.88 -7.08
N PHE A 114 -9.83 -4.30 -6.98
CA PHE A 114 -8.75 -4.80 -6.14
C PHE A 114 -8.25 -3.69 -5.24
N GLY A 115 -7.87 -4.04 -4.02
CA GLY A 115 -7.30 -3.12 -3.04
C GLY A 115 -7.13 -3.78 -1.68
N TYR A 116 -6.26 -3.20 -0.86
CA TYR A 116 -6.09 -3.54 0.55
C TYR A 116 -6.92 -2.55 1.36
N THR A 117 -8.08 -3.00 1.83
CA THR A 117 -9.01 -2.22 2.65
C THR A 117 -9.38 -2.99 3.90
N GLU A 118 -9.80 -2.30 4.96
CA GLU A 118 -10.33 -2.85 6.20
C GLU A 118 -11.85 -2.71 6.25
N GLU A 119 -12.49 -3.51 7.10
CA GLU A 119 -13.93 -3.42 7.31
C GLU A 119 -14.33 -2.07 7.90
N ASP A 120 -15.34 -1.45 7.28
CA ASP A 120 -16.01 -0.24 7.77
C ASP A 120 -17.54 -0.32 7.66
N GLY A 121 -18.07 -1.51 7.33
CA GLY A 121 -19.48 -1.75 7.06
C GLY A 121 -19.92 -1.51 5.61
N THR A 122 -19.02 -1.03 4.73
CA THR A 122 -19.28 -0.91 3.29
C THR A 122 -18.70 -2.09 2.51
N GLU A 123 -19.16 -2.29 1.26
CA GLU A 123 -18.64 -3.34 0.38
C GLU A 123 -17.16 -3.13 0.02
N LEU A 124 -16.73 -1.88 -0.16
CA LEU A 124 -15.35 -1.57 -0.52
C LEU A 124 -14.39 -1.60 0.67
N GLY A 125 -14.92 -1.45 1.88
CA GLY A 125 -14.12 -1.17 3.06
C GLY A 125 -13.52 0.23 3.01
N ARG A 126 -12.61 0.49 3.96
CA ARG A 126 -11.84 1.73 4.04
C ARG A 126 -10.34 1.46 3.92
N THR A 127 -9.59 2.46 3.48
CA THR A 127 -8.14 2.50 3.66
C THR A 127 -7.81 2.41 5.16
N PRO A 128 -6.85 1.55 5.57
CA PRO A 128 -6.42 1.47 6.96
C PRO A 128 -6.06 2.84 7.54
N LEU A 129 -6.47 3.10 8.79
CA LEU A 129 -6.28 4.42 9.40
C LEU A 129 -4.80 4.78 9.56
N GLU A 130 -3.94 3.78 9.78
CA GLU A 130 -2.49 3.94 9.87
C GLU A 130 -1.89 4.34 8.52
N ILE A 131 -2.35 3.74 7.44
CA ILE A 131 -1.95 4.11 6.08
C ILE A 131 -2.42 5.51 5.71
N ARG A 132 -3.66 5.86 6.09
CA ARG A 132 -4.16 7.23 5.92
C ARG A 132 -3.29 8.24 6.68
N ARG A 133 -2.87 7.90 7.91
CA ARG A 133 -1.96 8.73 8.72
C ARG A 133 -0.58 8.85 8.08
N ALA A 134 0.00 7.75 7.61
CA ALA A 134 1.28 7.76 6.90
C ALA A 134 1.22 8.64 5.65
N CYS A 135 0.12 8.57 4.88
CA CYS A 135 -0.11 9.44 3.73
C CYS A 135 -0.14 10.92 4.12
N ILE A 136 -0.83 11.27 5.20
CA ILE A 136 -0.88 12.66 5.69
C ILE A 136 0.52 13.15 6.08
N LEU A 137 1.29 12.34 6.81
CA LEU A 137 2.66 12.69 7.22
C LEU A 137 3.59 12.88 6.01
N LEU A 138 3.50 12.01 5.01
CA LEU A 138 4.23 12.16 3.75
C LEU A 138 3.84 13.44 3.00
N VAL A 139 2.54 13.75 2.90
CA VAL A 139 2.07 14.97 2.25
C VAL A 139 2.59 16.22 2.97
N ILE A 140 2.56 16.25 4.31
CA ILE A 140 3.10 17.38 5.10
C ILE A 140 4.60 17.56 4.84
N ARG A 141 5.35 16.46 4.68
CA ARG A 141 6.78 16.49 4.35
C ARG A 141 7.05 17.03 2.94
N LEU A 142 6.17 16.76 1.98
CA LEU A 142 6.28 17.22 0.60
C LEU A 142 5.63 18.60 0.37
N LEU A 143 5.03 19.19 1.40
CA LEU A 143 4.27 20.44 1.33
C LEU A 143 5.11 21.71 1.04
N PRO A 144 6.36 21.85 1.54
CA PRO A 144 7.22 22.96 1.15
C PRO A 144 7.38 23.05 -0.38
N ARG A 145 7.49 24.27 -0.93
CA ARG A 145 7.76 24.43 -2.36
C ARG A 145 9.21 24.06 -2.61
N LEU A 146 9.49 23.38 -3.73
CA LEU A 146 10.87 22.96 -4.07
C LEU A 146 11.86 24.13 -4.19
N GLY A 147 11.39 25.36 -4.46
CA GLY A 147 12.22 26.57 -4.49
C GLY A 147 12.55 27.16 -3.12
N ASP A 148 11.95 26.65 -2.05
CA ASP A 148 12.21 27.05 -0.66
C ASP A 148 13.10 25.99 -0.01
N ILE A 149 14.40 26.08 -0.30
CA ILE A 149 15.40 25.08 0.09
C ILE A 149 15.44 24.92 1.62
N ASP A 150 15.37 26.03 2.36
CA ASP A 150 15.37 26.02 3.82
C ASP A 150 14.14 25.29 4.38
N ALA A 151 12.94 25.58 3.86
CA ALA A 151 11.73 24.87 4.29
C ALA A 151 11.71 23.38 3.88
N VAL A 152 12.31 23.03 2.74
CA VAL A 152 12.47 21.63 2.30
C VAL A 152 13.45 20.89 3.21
N ASP A 153 14.59 21.49 3.53
CA ASP A 153 15.61 20.90 4.40
C ASP A 153 15.11 20.76 5.83
N ASP A 154 14.43 21.76 6.38
CA ASP A 154 13.76 21.66 7.67
C ASP A 154 12.71 20.56 7.66
N ALA A 155 11.84 20.51 6.64
CA ALA A 155 10.80 19.49 6.56
C ALA A 155 11.37 18.06 6.49
N ARG A 156 12.51 17.87 5.83
CA ARG A 156 13.19 16.57 5.71
C ARG A 156 13.98 16.20 6.96
N ASN A 157 14.54 17.18 7.67
CA ASN A 157 15.46 16.95 8.78
C ASN A 157 14.85 17.15 10.18
N ARG A 158 13.61 17.66 10.29
CA ARG A 158 12.91 17.88 11.58
C ARG A 158 12.88 16.65 12.51
N TRP A 159 12.79 15.45 11.96
CA TRP A 159 12.79 14.19 12.73
C TRP A 159 14.19 13.66 13.02
N ARG A 160 15.21 14.22 12.35
CA ARG A 160 16.61 13.87 12.48
C ARG A 160 17.26 14.81 13.49
N VAL A 161 16.80 14.81 14.73
CA VAL A 161 17.48 15.52 15.83
C VAL A 161 18.81 14.81 16.09
N ILE A 162 19.89 15.33 15.49
CA ILE A 162 21.24 14.77 15.59
C ILE A 162 22.03 15.40 16.74
N GLU A 163 21.73 16.66 17.09
CA GLU A 163 22.46 17.41 18.10
C GLU A 163 21.56 18.49 18.73
N GLU A 164 21.46 18.49 20.06
CA GLU A 164 20.93 19.60 20.84
C GLU A 164 22.10 20.22 21.61
N ARG A 165 22.35 21.51 21.37
CA ARG A 165 23.39 22.28 22.08
C ARG A 165 22.75 23.26 23.04
N THR A 166 22.97 23.06 24.33
CA THR A 166 22.79 24.10 25.35
C THR A 166 24.16 24.58 25.85
N ARG A 167 24.19 25.73 26.52
CA ARG A 167 25.40 26.54 26.77
C ARG A 167 26.58 25.75 27.39
N ASP A 168 26.30 24.69 28.15
CA ASP A 168 27.29 23.92 28.90
C ASP A 168 27.29 22.40 28.65
N GLN A 169 26.44 21.87 27.75
CA GLN A 169 26.37 20.42 27.49
C GLN A 169 26.06 20.10 26.03
N ALA A 170 26.79 19.12 25.48
CA ALA A 170 26.53 18.52 24.18
C ALA A 170 26.29 17.02 24.36
N ILE A 171 25.07 16.55 24.08
CA ILE A 171 24.75 15.12 24.06
C ILE A 171 24.68 14.69 22.60
N LYS A 172 25.58 13.76 22.20
CA LYS A 172 25.55 13.10 20.90
C LYS A 172 24.93 11.72 21.04
N PHE A 173 23.75 11.53 20.47
CA PHE A 173 23.17 10.20 20.31
C PHE A 173 23.68 9.59 19.00
N ALA A 174 24.25 8.39 19.07
CA ALA A 174 24.60 7.63 17.88
C ALA A 174 23.31 7.26 17.12
N PRO A 175 23.29 7.34 15.78
CA PRO A 175 22.14 6.87 15.02
C PRO A 175 22.02 5.36 15.25
N LEU A 176 20.86 4.92 15.75
CA LEU A 176 20.43 3.54 15.59
C LEU A 176 20.24 3.33 14.08
N ALA A 177 21.29 2.90 13.40
CA ALA A 177 21.24 2.47 12.01
C ALA A 177 20.42 1.18 11.95
N ARG A 178 19.09 1.31 11.89
CA ARG A 178 18.21 0.20 11.54
C ARG A 178 18.35 -0.05 10.03
N PRO A 179 18.62 -1.27 9.58
CA PRO A 179 18.52 -1.59 8.16
C PRO A 179 17.07 -1.40 7.70
N GLY A 180 16.86 -0.65 6.61
CA GLY A 180 15.55 -0.49 5.97
C GLY A 180 14.82 0.83 6.23
N GLN A 181 15.48 1.99 6.05
CA GLN A 181 14.76 3.26 5.91
C GLN A 181 13.92 3.22 4.62
N LEU A 182 12.59 3.08 4.76
CA LEU A 182 11.67 3.09 3.61
C LEU A 182 11.51 4.52 3.09
N THR A 183 11.31 5.46 4.02
CA THR A 183 11.14 6.89 3.75
C THR A 183 12.19 7.74 4.47
N GLY A 184 12.92 7.16 5.42
CA GLY A 184 13.87 7.86 6.27
C GLY A 184 13.23 8.67 7.41
N ASP A 185 11.91 8.56 7.57
CA ASP A 185 11.14 9.08 8.71
C ASP A 185 10.64 7.88 9.52
N THR A 186 11.12 7.73 10.75
CA THR A 186 10.81 6.57 11.60
C THR A 186 9.33 6.47 11.93
N ALA A 187 8.63 7.60 12.09
CA ALA A 187 7.20 7.59 12.40
C ALA A 187 6.37 7.06 11.21
N ILE A 188 6.82 7.34 9.98
CA ILE A 188 6.18 6.82 8.77
C ILE A 188 6.58 5.36 8.56
N ASP A 189 7.86 5.04 8.71
CA ASP A 189 8.39 3.70 8.48
C ASP A 189 7.78 2.68 9.48
N ASP A 190 7.58 3.05 10.74
CA ASP A 190 6.92 2.20 11.75
C ASP A 190 5.46 1.93 11.39
N LEU A 191 4.73 2.90 10.82
CA LEU A 191 3.34 2.69 10.34
C LEU A 191 3.30 1.78 9.12
N LEU A 192 4.27 1.89 8.20
CA LEU A 192 4.30 1.08 6.97
C LEU A 192 4.77 -0.35 7.22
N ALA A 193 5.60 -0.60 8.23
CA ALA A 193 6.20 -1.90 8.52
C ALA A 193 5.17 -3.04 8.63
N GLY A 194 4.02 -2.78 9.26
CA GLY A 194 2.94 -3.77 9.42
C GLY A 194 2.21 -4.14 8.13
N TYR A 195 2.32 -3.30 7.09
CA TYR A 195 1.63 -3.49 5.82
C TYR A 195 2.56 -3.91 4.70
N MET A 196 3.84 -4.18 4.98
CA MET A 196 4.75 -4.67 3.97
C MET A 196 4.27 -6.02 3.44
N ARG A 197 4.06 -6.11 2.13
CA ARG A 197 3.73 -7.37 1.49
C ARG A 197 4.84 -8.39 1.81
N PRO A 198 4.48 -9.58 2.32
CA PRO A 198 5.46 -10.62 2.56
C PRO A 198 6.23 -10.93 1.27
N ALA A 199 7.55 -11.03 1.36
CA ALA A 199 8.35 -11.50 0.23
C ALA A 199 7.80 -12.88 -0.18
N ARG A 200 7.48 -13.03 -1.47
CA ARG A 200 7.10 -14.33 -2.02
C ARG A 200 8.29 -15.25 -1.80
N LEU A 201 8.25 -16.11 -0.79
CA LEU A 201 9.18 -17.22 -0.66
C LEU A 201 8.94 -18.09 -1.91
N GLY A 202 9.78 -17.90 -2.91
CA GLY A 202 9.86 -18.79 -4.05
C GLY A 202 10.32 -20.13 -3.52
N ALA A 203 9.42 -21.10 -3.45
CA ALA A 203 9.83 -22.49 -3.56
C ALA A 203 10.37 -22.65 -4.98
N ALA A 204 11.70 -22.64 -5.10
CA ALA A 204 12.43 -23.06 -6.29
C ALA A 204 12.27 -24.57 -6.49
#